data_AF-U4U6E7-F1
#
_entry.id   AF-U4U6E7-F1
#
_cell.length_a   1.000
_cell.length_b   1.000
_cell.length_c   1.000
_cell.angle_alpha   90.00
_cell.angle_beta   90.00
_cell.angle_gamma   90.00
#
_symmetry.space_group_name_H-M   'P 1'
#
loop_
_entity.id
_entity.type
_entity.pdbx_description
1 polymer ?
#
loop_
_entity_poly.entity_id
_entity_poly.type
_entity_poly.pdbx_seq_one_letter_code
_entity_poly.pdbx_strand_id
1 'polypeptide(L)'
;MRAKKEKLPHFGVIAAFMGNGCDLKLGSEKQVDQCGICGGDGSSCAKPLYHWTLTYTSLCSTTCGGGYKMSRPVCQNRVTGDQVEEELCDDSQKPDPSVVECHVHNCPPK
;
A
#
# COMPACT_ATOMS: atom_id res chain seq x y z
N MET A 1 7.94 29.32 -7.71
CA MET A 1 6.62 28.71 -7.51
C MET A 1 6.35 28.67 -6.02
N ARG A 2 5.22 29.27 -5.61
CA ARG A 2 4.36 29.00 -4.44
C ARG A 2 5.03 28.59 -3.11
N ALA A 3 4.68 29.12 -1.96
CA ALA A 3 3.97 30.31 -1.50
C ALA A 3 4.15 30.21 0.03
N LYS A 4 4.54 31.30 0.67
CA LYS A 4 4.78 31.40 2.11
C LYS A 4 3.58 30.91 2.92
N LYS A 5 3.83 30.14 3.98
CA LYS A 5 3.02 30.25 5.21
C LYS A 5 3.95 30.64 6.36
N GLU A 6 4.40 31.89 6.31
CA GLU A 6 4.96 32.54 7.49
C GLU A 6 3.81 32.77 8.48
N LYS A 7 3.93 32.22 9.68
CA LYS A 7 3.13 32.65 10.83
C LYS A 7 4.02 32.59 12.08
N LEU A 8 4.87 33.60 12.21
CA LEU A 8 5.39 34.02 13.51
C LEU A 8 4.46 35.11 14.12
N PRO A 9 4.56 35.39 15.43
CA PRO A 9 3.42 35.44 16.34
C PRO A 9 2.84 36.85 16.49
N HIS A 10 1.55 36.94 16.79
CA HIS A 10 1.00 38.13 17.42
C HIS A 10 0.37 37.72 18.75
N PHE A 11 1.07 38.09 19.83
CA PHE A 11 0.60 37.99 21.21
C PHE A 11 -0.73 38.75 21.34
N GLY A 12 -1.75 38.07 21.85
CA GLY A 12 -3.05 38.66 22.14
C GLY A 12 -4.07 37.60 22.51
N VAL A 13 -4.14 37.30 23.81
CA VAL A 13 -4.98 36.29 24.49
C VAL A 13 -4.45 34.86 24.41
N ILE A 14 -4.06 34.34 25.58
CA ILE A 14 -3.49 33.02 25.81
C ILE A 14 -4.56 31.96 25.57
N ALA A 15 -4.58 31.41 24.37
CA ALA A 15 -5.00 30.04 24.12
C ALA A 15 -4.07 29.48 23.06
N ALA A 16 -2.81 29.25 23.45
CA ALA A 16 -1.97 28.34 22.70
C ALA A 16 -2.76 27.03 22.61
N PHE A 17 -3.18 26.65 21.41
CA PHE A 17 -3.54 25.26 21.12
C PHE A 17 -2.26 24.46 21.34
N MET A 18 -1.97 24.15 22.60
CA MET A 18 -1.10 23.06 23.00
C MET A 18 -1.85 21.83 22.54
N GLY A 19 -1.73 21.50 21.25
CA GLY A 19 -2.19 20.24 20.73
C GLY A 19 -1.47 19.19 21.56
N ASN A 20 -2.20 18.55 22.46
CA ASN A 20 -1.66 17.44 23.21
C ASN A 20 -1.36 16.37 22.16
N GLY A 21 -0.09 15.97 22.06
CA GLY A 21 0.25 14.75 21.33
C GLY A 21 -0.61 13.60 21.83
N CYS A 22 -0.75 12.54 21.04
CA CYS A 22 -1.56 11.38 21.42
C CYS A 22 -1.09 10.66 22.71
N ASP A 23 0.06 11.07 23.25
CA ASP A 23 0.66 10.61 24.50
C ASP A 23 0.48 11.56 25.69
N LEU A 24 -0.40 12.58 25.57
CA LEU A 24 -0.76 13.54 26.63
C LEU A 24 0.43 14.37 27.16
N LYS A 25 1.53 14.44 26.42
CA LYS A 25 2.69 15.26 26.77
C LYS A 25 2.63 16.62 26.09
N LEU A 26 2.72 17.69 26.89
CA LEU A 26 2.81 19.05 26.36
C LEU A 26 4.06 19.20 25.49
N GLY A 27 3.86 19.65 24.25
CA GLY A 27 4.94 19.83 23.26
C GLY A 27 5.36 18.54 22.54
N SER A 28 4.66 17.42 22.74
CA SER A 28 4.90 16.20 22.00
C SER A 28 4.28 16.26 20.60
N GLU A 29 5.11 16.05 19.57
CA GLU A 29 4.67 15.99 18.16
C GLU A 29 4.14 14.59 17.78
N LYS A 30 3.95 13.69 18.75
CA LYS A 30 3.43 12.35 18.47
C LYS A 30 1.98 12.43 18.00
N GLN A 31 1.74 11.88 16.83
CA GLN A 31 0.43 11.77 16.21
C GLN A 31 -0.03 10.32 16.21
N VAL A 32 -1.35 10.15 16.21
CA VAL A 32 -1.97 8.85 15.98
C VAL A 32 -1.75 8.48 14.51
N ASP A 33 -1.28 7.27 14.25
CA ASP A 33 -1.17 6.75 12.90
C ASP A 33 -2.52 6.32 12.32
N GLN A 34 -2.54 5.86 11.07
CA GLN A 34 -3.77 5.37 10.42
C GLN A 34 -4.39 4.14 11.12
N CYS A 35 -3.65 3.46 11.99
CA CYS A 35 -4.10 2.29 12.74
C CYS A 35 -4.70 2.67 14.11
N GLY A 36 -4.70 3.94 14.49
CA GLY A 36 -5.12 4.38 15.82
C GLY A 36 -4.03 4.28 16.89
N ILE A 37 -2.77 4.02 16.52
CA ILE A 37 -1.67 3.84 17.46
C ILE A 37 -0.86 5.14 17.59
N CYS A 38 -0.60 5.56 18.83
CA CYS A 38 0.17 6.78 19.10
C CYS A 38 1.67 6.61 18.80
N GLY A 39 2.19 7.39 17.85
CA GLY A 39 3.59 7.30 17.44
C GLY A 39 3.93 6.01 16.68
N GLY A 40 2.92 5.34 16.12
CA GLY A 40 3.10 4.24 15.18
C GLY A 40 3.52 4.74 13.79
N ASP A 41 4.02 3.81 12.98
CA ASP A 41 4.43 4.03 11.59
C ASP A 41 3.41 3.46 10.59
N GLY A 42 2.27 2.95 11.06
CA GLY A 42 1.29 2.24 10.24
C GLY A 42 1.60 0.75 10.02
N SER A 43 2.74 0.23 10.47
CA SER A 43 3.12 -1.18 10.26
C SER A 43 2.35 -2.15 11.15
N SER A 44 1.82 -1.69 12.29
CA SER A 44 1.07 -2.48 13.26
C SER A 44 -0.43 -2.61 12.94
N CYS A 45 -0.90 -2.02 11.84
CA CYS A 45 -2.29 -2.20 11.39
C CYS A 45 -2.60 -3.69 11.24
N ALA A 46 -3.77 -4.10 11.73
CA ALA A 46 -4.31 -5.41 11.42
C ALA A 46 -4.47 -5.50 9.89
N LYS A 47 -3.65 -6.33 9.24
CA LYS A 47 -3.76 -6.56 7.80
C LYS A 47 -5.03 -7.36 7.54
N PRO A 48 -5.79 -7.06 6.47
CA PRO A 48 -6.98 -7.84 6.15
C PRO A 48 -6.61 -9.30 5.88
N LEU A 49 -7.49 -10.21 6.31
CA LEU A 49 -7.34 -11.66 6.13
C LEU A 49 -7.33 -12.02 4.64
N TYR A 50 -8.21 -11.40 3.87
CA TYR A 50 -8.31 -11.56 2.43
C TYR A 50 -7.72 -10.34 1.74
N HIS A 51 -6.96 -10.56 0.67
CA HIS A 51 -6.32 -9.50 -0.09
C HIS A 51 -6.21 -9.84 -1.57
N TRP A 52 -6.16 -8.80 -2.41
CA TRP A 52 -5.92 -8.96 -3.83
C TRP A 52 -4.46 -9.29 -4.12
N THR A 53 -4.25 -10.28 -4.97
CA THR A 53 -2.94 -10.66 -5.50
C THR A 53 -3.02 -10.76 -7.01
N LEU A 54 -1.97 -10.32 -7.71
CA LEU A 54 -1.84 -10.56 -9.15
C LEU A 54 -1.27 -11.95 -9.38
N THR A 55 -2.05 -12.82 -10.03
CA THR A 55 -1.59 -14.12 -10.52
C THR A 55 -1.40 -14.09 -12.03
N TYR A 56 -0.83 -15.15 -12.60
CA TYR A 56 -0.65 -15.32 -14.04
C TYR A 56 -1.45 -16.53 -14.52
N THR A 57 -2.56 -16.29 -15.21
CA THR A 57 -3.41 -17.36 -15.74
C THR A 57 -2.86 -17.97 -17.04
N SER A 58 -1.98 -17.25 -17.73
CA SER A 58 -1.38 -17.70 -19.00
C SER A 58 0.08 -18.13 -18.82
N LEU A 59 0.49 -19.08 -19.64
CA LEU A 59 1.92 -19.37 -19.85
C LEU A 59 2.58 -18.21 -20.60
N CYS A 60 3.90 -18.12 -20.46
CA CYS A 60 4.67 -17.19 -21.27
C CYS A 60 4.59 -17.57 -22.75
N SER A 61 4.43 -16.57 -23.63
CA SER A 61 4.34 -16.79 -25.09
C SER A 61 5.60 -17.43 -25.69
N THR A 62 6.75 -17.26 -25.06
CA THR A 62 8.03 -17.83 -25.46
C THR A 62 8.70 -18.48 -24.26
N THR A 63 9.69 -19.35 -24.48
CA THR A 63 10.52 -19.91 -23.41
C THR A 63 11.85 -19.19 -23.25
N CYS A 64 12.24 -18.35 -24.21
CA CYS A 64 13.45 -17.53 -24.22
C CYS A 64 13.27 -16.37 -25.22
N GLY A 65 14.16 -15.38 -25.18
CA GLY A 65 14.20 -14.28 -26.14
C GLY A 65 13.17 -13.17 -25.90
N GLY A 66 12.55 -13.14 -24.72
CA GLY A 66 11.49 -12.20 -24.38
C GLY A 66 10.12 -12.68 -24.86
N GLY A 67 9.16 -12.70 -23.96
CA GLY A 67 7.78 -13.08 -24.21
C GLY A 67 6.85 -12.35 -23.26
N TYR A 68 5.56 -12.63 -23.36
CA TYR A 68 4.54 -11.96 -22.55
C TYR A 68 3.59 -12.96 -21.94
N LYS A 69 3.02 -12.59 -20.79
CA LYS A 69 1.94 -13.31 -20.09
C LYS A 69 0.94 -12.32 -19.50
N MET A 70 -0.32 -12.73 -19.42
CA MET A 70 -1.40 -11.97 -18.80
C MET A 70 -1.43 -12.19 -17.29
N SER A 71 -1.55 -11.09 -16.54
CA SER A 71 -1.87 -11.10 -15.11
C SER A 71 -3.37 -10.97 -14.87
N ARG A 72 -3.85 -11.55 -13.77
CA ARG A 72 -5.24 -11.46 -13.31
C ARG A 72 -5.29 -11.22 -11.81
N PRO A 73 -6.12 -10.28 -11.30
CA PRO A 73 -6.37 -10.14 -9.87
C PRO A 73 -7.14 -11.35 -9.33
N VAL A 74 -6.72 -11.86 -8.18
CA VAL A 74 -7.39 -12.92 -7.43
C VAL A 74 -7.45 -12.58 -5.96
N CYS A 75 -8.57 -12.87 -5.31
CA CYS A 75 -8.71 -12.71 -3.88
C CYS A 75 -8.07 -13.91 -3.18
N GLN A 76 -7.17 -13.66 -2.23
CA GLN A 76 -6.39 -14.69 -1.57
C GLN A 76 -6.42 -14.54 -0.05
N ASN A 77 -6.60 -15.65 0.65
CA ASN A 77 -6.43 -15.74 2.09
C ASN A 77 -4.94 -15.62 2.45
N ARG A 78 -4.59 -14.63 3.26
CA ARG A 78 -3.22 -14.34 3.68
C ARG A 78 -2.60 -15.44 4.55
N VAL A 79 -3.40 -16.17 5.31
CA VAL A 79 -2.92 -17.19 6.26
C VAL A 79 -2.69 -18.52 5.54
N THR A 80 -3.66 -18.97 4.74
CA THR A 80 -3.57 -20.27 4.05
C THR A 80 -2.94 -20.16 2.67
N GLY A 81 -3.00 -18.99 2.03
CA GLY A 81 -2.60 -18.79 0.64
C GLY A 81 -3.67 -19.25 -0.37
N ASP A 82 -4.86 -19.64 0.07
CA ASP A 82 -5.90 -20.13 -0.83
C ASP A 82 -6.55 -18.99 -1.61
N GLN A 83 -6.86 -19.24 -2.88
CA GLN A 83 -7.74 -18.39 -3.66
C GLN A 83 -9.17 -18.58 -3.15
N VAL A 84 -9.81 -17.48 -2.78
CA VAL A 84 -11.16 -17.46 -2.22
C VAL A 84 -12.09 -16.63 -3.13
N GLU A 85 -13.36 -16.54 -2.75
CA GLU A 85 -14.36 -15.74 -3.44
C GLU A 85 -13.94 -14.26 -3.50
N GLU A 86 -14.18 -13.62 -4.65
CA GLU A 86 -13.68 -12.27 -4.90
C GLU A 86 -14.35 -11.21 -4.02
N GLU A 87 -15.61 -11.44 -3.62
CA GLU A 87 -16.39 -10.63 -2.69
C GLU A 87 -15.82 -10.54 -1.26
N LEU A 88 -14.92 -11.46 -0.90
CA LEU A 88 -14.23 -11.41 0.40
C LEU A 88 -13.12 -10.36 0.43
N CYS A 89 -12.68 -9.89 -0.75
CA CYS A 89 -11.73 -8.82 -0.88
C CYS A 89 -12.44 -7.48 -1.12
N ASP A 90 -11.78 -6.40 -0.70
CA ASP A 90 -12.28 -5.04 -0.94
C ASP A 90 -12.10 -4.65 -2.42
N ASP A 91 -13.20 -4.53 -3.16
CA ASP A 91 -13.22 -4.14 -4.57
C ASP A 91 -12.51 -2.81 -4.85
N SER A 92 -12.46 -1.88 -3.88
CA SER A 92 -11.74 -0.60 -4.03
C SER A 92 -10.22 -0.78 -4.17
N GLN A 93 -9.71 -1.93 -3.71
CA GLN A 93 -8.29 -2.30 -3.75
C GLN A 93 -7.98 -3.28 -4.90
N LYS A 94 -8.95 -3.59 -5.76
CA LYS A 94 -8.77 -4.55 -6.85
C LYS A 94 -7.86 -3.97 -7.94
N PRO A 95 -6.70 -4.60 -8.24
CA PRO A 95 -5.79 -4.07 -9.24
C PRO A 95 -6.25 -4.42 -10.67
N ASP A 96 -5.87 -3.58 -11.63
CA ASP A 96 -6.15 -3.83 -13.03
C ASP A 96 -5.31 -4.99 -13.59
N PRO A 97 -5.90 -5.87 -14.41
CA PRO A 97 -5.15 -6.89 -15.13
C PRO A 97 -4.22 -6.25 -16.17
N SER A 98 -3.02 -6.80 -16.31
CA SER A 98 -1.99 -6.26 -17.21
C SER A 98 -1.17 -7.35 -17.91
N VAL A 99 -0.56 -6.98 -19.04
CA VAL A 99 0.42 -7.81 -19.75
C VAL A 99 1.79 -7.60 -19.11
N VAL A 100 2.47 -8.68 -18.73
CA VAL A 100 3.79 -8.64 -18.11
C VAL A 100 4.78 -9.43 -18.97
N GLU A 101 5.99 -8.92 -19.11
CA GLU A 101 7.07 -9.59 -19.83
C GLU A 101 7.58 -10.82 -19.03
N CYS A 102 8.03 -11.84 -19.74
CA CYS A 102 8.57 -13.07 -19.17
C CYS A 102 9.65 -13.66 -20.08
N HIS A 103 10.47 -14.55 -19.52
CA HIS A 103 11.55 -15.24 -20.22
C HIS A 103 12.47 -14.34 -21.06
N VAL A 104 12.92 -13.23 -20.46
CA VAL A 104 13.80 -12.21 -21.07
C VAL A 104 15.26 -12.66 -21.26
N HIS A 105 15.57 -13.92 -20.99
CA HIS A 105 16.92 -14.46 -21.16
C HIS A 105 17.18 -14.81 -22.64
N ASN A 106 18.45 -14.75 -23.05
CA ASN A 106 18.84 -15.10 -24.42
C ASN A 106 18.51 -16.56 -24.75
N CYS A 107 18.10 -16.81 -25.98
CA CYS A 107 17.89 -18.17 -26.46
C CYS A 107 19.22 -18.93 -26.65
N PRO A 108 19.22 -20.25 -26.49
CA PRO A 108 20.37 -21.09 -26.84
C PRO A 108 20.81 -20.88 -28.30
N PRO A 109 22.12 -20.97 -28.59
CA PRO A 109 22.62 -20.99 -29.96
C PRO A 109 21.98 -22.10 -30.80
N LYS A 110 21.79 -21.85 -32.10
CA LYS A 110 21.31 -22.86 -33.05
C LYS A 110 22.47 -23.63 -33.66
#